data_AF-A0AAW4MUV9-F1
#
_entry.id   AF-A0AAW4MUV9-F1
#
_cell.length_a   1.000
_cell.length_b   1.000
_cell.length_c   1.000
_cell.angle_alpha   90.00
_cell.angle_beta   90.00
_cell.angle_gamma   90.00
#
_symmetry.space_group_name_H-M   'P 1'
#
loop_
_entity.id
_entity.type
_entity.pdbx_description
1 polymer ?
#
loop_
_entity_poly.entity_id
_entity_poly.type
_entity_poly.pdbx_seq_one_letter_code
_entity_poly.pdbx_strand_id
1 'polypeptide(L)'
;MNFIDHAISEITNGEDFVQAMADIYEYPEVRGELEKYPSWIKNIIVFIDCDTELGMDGLDLKSYADAVKVFDEIGLIEEAEVLRGCDNDIRRECREML
;
A
#
# COMPACT_ATOMS: atom_id res chain seq x y z
N MET A 1 -10.14 -2.09 -21.95
CA MET A 1 -9.98 -1.10 -20.87
C MET A 1 -10.14 -1.89 -19.60
N ASN A 2 -9.07 -2.06 -18.83
CA ASN A 2 -9.18 -2.78 -17.55
C ASN A 2 -9.77 -1.84 -16.48
N PHE A 3 -9.91 -2.34 -15.26
CA PHE A 3 -10.47 -1.59 -14.14
C PHE A 3 -9.73 -0.27 -13.85
N ILE A 4 -8.40 -0.27 -13.80
CA ILE A 4 -7.61 0.95 -13.54
C ILE A 4 -7.79 1.95 -14.67
N ASP A 5 -7.75 1.50 -15.92
CA ASP A 5 -7.98 2.39 -17.07
C ASP A 5 -9.36 3.07 -17.00
N HIS A 6 -10.38 2.31 -16.57
CA HIS A 6 -11.74 2.82 -16.42
C HIS A 6 -11.83 3.83 -15.29
N ALA A 7 -11.28 3.53 -14.12
CA ALA A 7 -11.23 4.44 -13.00
C ALA A 7 -10.53 5.76 -13.38
N ILE A 8 -9.39 5.70 -14.09
CA ILE A 8 -8.69 6.89 -14.61
C ILE A 8 -9.61 7.71 -15.53
N SER A 9 -10.37 7.05 -16.41
CA SER A 9 -11.26 7.74 -17.35
C SER A 9 -12.44 8.44 -16.68
N GLU A 10 -12.82 8.01 -15.47
CA GLU A 10 -13.92 8.56 -14.69
C GLU A 10 -13.46 9.47 -13.55
N ILE A 11 -12.14 9.68 -13.36
CA ILE A 11 -11.61 10.57 -12.31
C ILE A 11 -12.22 11.96 -12.45
N THR A 12 -12.94 12.36 -11.41
CA THR A 12 -13.36 13.76 -11.22
C THR A 12 -12.45 14.47 -10.21
N ASN A 13 -11.91 13.73 -9.24
CA ASN A 13 -10.98 14.19 -8.23
C ASN A 13 -10.15 13.01 -7.66
N GLY A 14 -9.15 13.32 -6.83
CA GLY A 14 -8.24 12.31 -6.28
C GLY A 14 -8.83 11.42 -5.20
N GLU A 15 -9.77 11.91 -4.40
CA GLU A 15 -10.44 11.13 -3.35
C GLU A 15 -11.33 10.05 -3.97
N ASP A 16 -12.15 10.42 -4.96
CA ASP A 16 -12.96 9.47 -5.74
C ASP A 16 -12.10 8.36 -6.35
N PHE A 17 -10.90 8.71 -6.84
CA PHE A 17 -9.99 7.73 -7.42
C PHE A 17 -9.46 6.76 -6.37
N VAL A 18 -8.97 7.26 -5.23
CA VAL A 18 -8.45 6.41 -4.14
C VAL A 18 -9.55 5.48 -3.63
N GLN A 19 -10.77 6.02 -3.46
CA GLN A 19 -11.92 5.22 -3.04
C GLN A 19 -12.28 4.15 -4.08
N ALA A 20 -12.30 4.50 -5.37
CA ALA A 20 -12.54 3.52 -6.42
C ALA A 20 -11.46 2.42 -6.42
N MET A 21 -10.19 2.77 -6.22
CA MET A 21 -9.11 1.79 -6.17
C MET A 21 -9.24 0.76 -5.03
N ALA A 22 -10.04 1.01 -3.99
CA ALA A 22 -10.31 0.01 -2.95
C ALA A 22 -10.99 -1.25 -3.51
N ASP A 23 -11.74 -1.12 -4.62
CA ASP A 23 -12.41 -2.25 -5.28
C ASP A 23 -11.45 -3.14 -6.09
N ILE A 24 -10.14 -2.85 -6.12
CA ILE A 24 -9.15 -3.62 -6.90
C ILE A 24 -9.13 -5.12 -6.53
N TYR A 25 -9.56 -5.49 -5.31
CA TYR A 25 -9.66 -6.89 -4.90
C TYR A 25 -10.74 -7.68 -5.65
N GLU A 26 -11.72 -7.00 -6.25
CA GLU A 26 -12.72 -7.62 -7.13
C GLU A 26 -12.15 -7.92 -8.53
N TYR A 27 -10.97 -7.37 -8.87
CA TYR A 27 -10.34 -7.45 -10.20
C TYR A 27 -8.90 -7.99 -10.11
N PRO A 28 -8.68 -9.22 -9.63
CA PRO A 28 -7.34 -9.78 -9.38
C PRO A 28 -6.47 -9.85 -10.65
N GLU A 29 -7.06 -9.96 -11.83
CA GLU A 29 -6.36 -9.97 -13.11
C GLU A 29 -5.55 -8.69 -13.38
N VAL A 30 -5.96 -7.57 -12.80
CA VAL A 30 -5.31 -6.26 -12.96
C VAL A 30 -3.91 -6.24 -12.33
N ARG A 31 -3.69 -7.06 -11.29
CA ARG A 31 -2.39 -7.15 -10.60
C ARG A 31 -1.26 -7.55 -11.54
N GLY A 32 -1.54 -8.41 -12.53
CA GLY A 32 -0.58 -8.81 -13.56
C GLY A 32 -0.20 -7.70 -14.54
N GLU A 33 -0.94 -6.58 -14.54
CA GLU A 33 -0.73 -5.46 -15.44
C GLU A 33 -0.18 -4.21 -14.75
N LEU A 34 -0.01 -4.23 -13.42
CA LEU A 34 0.38 -3.07 -12.63
C LEU A 34 1.67 -2.39 -13.11
N GLU A 35 2.62 -3.14 -13.65
CA GLU A 35 3.88 -2.60 -14.17
C GLU A 35 3.71 -1.61 -15.33
N LYS A 36 2.57 -1.64 -16.03
CA LYS A 36 2.26 -0.72 -17.13
C LYS A 36 1.87 0.68 -16.63
N TYR A 37 1.53 0.81 -15.34
CA TYR A 37 1.05 2.06 -14.76
C TYR A 37 2.17 2.91 -14.15
N PRO A 38 2.02 4.25 -14.17
CA PRO A 38 2.94 5.16 -13.50
C PRO A 38 3.00 4.90 -11.99
N SER A 39 4.14 5.24 -11.37
CA SER A 39 4.40 4.98 -9.95
C SER A 39 3.33 5.55 -9.02
N TRP A 40 2.72 6.69 -9.34
CA TRP A 40 1.69 7.26 -8.47
C TRP A 40 0.45 6.35 -8.31
N ILE A 41 0.07 5.59 -9.35
CA ILE A 41 -1.01 4.59 -9.25
C ILE A 41 -0.55 3.41 -8.41
N LYS A 42 0.65 2.90 -8.69
CA LYS A 42 1.22 1.77 -7.94
C LYS A 42 1.34 2.08 -6.45
N ASN A 43 1.73 3.32 -6.12
CA ASN A 43 1.84 3.80 -4.75
C ASN A 43 0.47 3.83 -4.05
N ILE A 44 -0.61 4.23 -4.73
CA ILE A 44 -1.98 4.16 -4.19
C ILE A 44 -2.38 2.70 -3.92
N ILE A 45 -2.06 1.77 -4.82
CA ILE A 45 -2.36 0.35 -4.61
C ILE A 45 -1.59 -0.21 -3.41
N VAL A 46 -0.31 0.11 -3.26
CA VAL A 46 0.49 -0.29 -2.08
C VAL A 46 -0.11 0.29 -0.80
N PHE A 47 -0.56 1.55 -0.83
CA PHE A 47 -1.25 2.17 0.30
C PHE A 47 -2.53 1.41 0.68
N ILE A 48 -3.38 1.08 -0.29
CA ILE A 48 -4.62 0.32 -0.08
C ILE A 48 -4.34 -1.09 0.45
N ASP A 49 -3.32 -1.75 -0.09
CA ASP A 49 -2.87 -3.06 0.39
C ASP A 49 -2.45 -3.01 1.85
N CYS A 50 -1.65 -2.01 2.21
CA CYS A 50 -1.20 -1.82 3.57
C CYS A 50 -2.37 -1.50 4.52
N ASP A 51 -3.27 -0.59 4.14
CA ASP A 51 -4.44 -0.22 4.95
C ASP A 51 -5.39 -1.41 5.17
N THR A 52 -5.66 -2.17 4.11
CA THR A 52 -6.52 -3.37 4.17
C THR A 52 -5.93 -4.43 5.08
N GLU A 53 -4.63 -4.71 4.93
CA GLU A 53 -3.93 -5.68 5.77
C GLU A 53 -3.93 -5.27 7.25
N LEU A 54 -3.63 -4.00 7.55
CA LEU A 54 -3.68 -3.47 8.92
C LEU A 54 -5.10 -3.49 9.50
N GLY A 55 -6.13 -3.25 8.68
CA GLY A 55 -7.52 -3.32 9.11
C GLY A 55 -8.00 -4.75 9.41
N MET A 56 -7.43 -5.75 8.73
CA MET A 56 -7.79 -7.17 8.90
C MET A 56 -7.00 -7.83 10.03
N ASP A 57 -5.68 -7.71 10.00
CA ASP A 57 -4.76 -8.46 10.86
C ASP A 57 -4.15 -7.61 11.98
N GLY A 58 -4.29 -6.29 11.90
CA GLY A 58 -3.61 -5.36 12.80
C GLY A 58 -2.14 -5.18 12.46
N LEU A 59 -1.41 -4.52 13.36
CA LEU A 59 0.05 -4.43 13.28
C LEU A 59 0.66 -5.78 13.67
N ASP A 60 1.39 -6.40 12.75
CA ASP A 60 2.08 -7.67 12.95
C ASP A 60 3.61 -7.50 12.94
N LEU A 61 4.34 -8.46 13.50
CA LEU A 61 5.81 -8.50 13.49
C LEU A 61 6.32 -9.01 12.13
N LYS A 62 6.09 -8.20 11.08
CA LYS A 62 6.62 -8.43 9.72
C LYS A 62 7.25 -7.17 9.14
N SER A 63 8.01 -7.34 8.05
CA SER A 63 8.65 -6.22 7.38
C SER A 63 7.64 -5.37 6.62
N TYR A 64 7.60 -4.06 6.91
CA TYR A 64 6.79 -3.07 6.18
C TYR A 64 7.61 -2.16 5.26
N ALA A 65 8.89 -2.48 5.02
CA ALA A 65 9.83 -1.64 4.28
C ALA A 65 9.32 -1.10 2.92
N ASP A 66 8.60 -1.91 2.14
CA ASP A 66 8.05 -1.47 0.85
C ASP A 66 6.92 -0.44 1.02
N ALA A 67 6.03 -0.65 1.99
CA ALA A 67 4.99 0.31 2.35
C ALA A 67 5.59 1.61 2.91
N VAL A 68 6.58 1.51 3.81
CA VAL A 68 7.32 2.66 4.37
C VAL A 68 7.91 3.52 3.25
N LYS A 69 8.56 2.89 2.26
CA LYS A 69 9.13 3.62 1.12
C LYS A 69 8.07 4.37 0.34
N VAL A 70 6.94 3.72 0.07
CA VAL A 70 5.81 4.36 -0.63
C VAL A 70 5.22 5.51 0.18
N PHE A 71 5.06 5.33 1.49
CA PHE A 71 4.48 6.33 2.38
C PHE A 71 5.36 7.58 2.44
N ASP A 72 6.68 7.42 2.50
CA ASP A 72 7.64 8.52 2.35
C ASP A 72 7.51 9.24 1.00
N GLU A 73 7.35 8.50 -0.09
CA GLU A 73 7.21 9.07 -1.45
C GLU A 73 5.92 9.88 -1.62
N ILE A 74 4.82 9.50 -0.94
CA ILE A 74 3.53 10.19 -1.01
C ILE A 74 3.29 11.20 0.14
N GLY A 75 4.24 11.31 1.08
CA GLY A 75 4.22 12.29 2.17
C GLY A 75 3.47 11.87 3.44
N LEU A 76 3.16 10.58 3.61
CA LEU A 76 2.57 10.00 4.83
C LEU A 76 3.67 9.67 5.86
N ILE A 77 4.33 10.72 6.36
CA ILE A 77 5.54 10.58 7.18
C ILE A 77 5.24 9.96 8.55
N GLU A 78 4.13 10.36 9.19
CA GLU A 78 3.78 9.86 10.53
C GLU A 78 3.43 8.36 10.48
N GLU A 79 2.68 7.94 9.47
CA GLU A 79 2.33 6.55 9.23
C GLU A 79 3.58 5.71 8.90
N ALA A 80 4.51 6.26 8.10
CA ALA A 80 5.77 5.60 7.79
C ALA A 80 6.63 5.39 9.04
N GLU A 81 6.61 6.32 10.01
CA GLU A 81 7.34 6.18 11.27
C GLU A 81 6.78 5.05 12.15
N VAL A 82 5.44 4.92 12.21
CA VAL A 82 4.79 3.81 12.93
C VAL A 82 5.24 2.46 12.38
N LEU A 83 5.21 2.30 11.05
CA LEU A 83 5.60 1.05 10.38
C LEU A 83 7.09 0.73 10.54
N ARG A 84 7.98 1.75 10.55
CA ARG A 84 9.41 1.55 10.87
C ARG A 84 9.63 1.05 12.29
N GLY A 85 8.74 1.37 13.22
CA GLY A 85 8.76 0.85 14.59
C GLY A 85 8.72 -0.67 14.62
N CYS A 86 7.81 -1.27 13.85
CA CYS A 86 7.65 -2.72 13.74
C CYS A 86 8.93 -3.41 13.23
N ASP A 87 9.56 -2.87 12.18
CA ASP A 87 10.83 -3.39 11.65
C ASP A 87 11.95 -3.41 12.71
N ASN A 88 12.00 -2.39 13.56
CA ASN A 88 13.00 -2.31 14.63
C ASN A 88 12.72 -3.32 15.75
N ASP A 89 11.45 -3.54 16.09
CA ASP A 89 11.06 -4.54 17.08
C ASP A 89 11.39 -5.97 16.63
N ILE A 90 11.15 -6.31 15.35
CA ILE A 90 11.58 -7.59 14.76
C ILE A 90 13.10 -7.78 14.90
N ARG A 91 13.88 -6.75 14.54
CA ARG A 91 15.35 -6.80 14.64
C ARG A 91 15.83 -6.97 16.08
N ARG A 92 15.11 -6.44 17.07
CA ARG A 92 15.41 -6.62 18.48
C ARG A 92 15.12 -8.06 18.90
N GLU A 93 13.93 -8.59 18.62
CA GLU A 93 13.55 -9.95 18.99
C GLU A 93 14.46 -11.00 18.36
N CYS A 94 14.80 -10.87 17.07
CA CYS A 94 15.75 -11.77 16.41
C CYS A 94 17.14 -11.76 17.06
N ARG A 95 17.56 -10.64 17.67
CA ARG A 95 18.85 -10.53 18.36
C ARG A 95 18.82 -11.18 19.75
N GLU A 96 17.67 -11.17 20.42
CA GLU A 96 17.49 -11.76 21.76
C GLU A 96 17.33 -13.28 21.74
N MET A 97 17.08 -13.87 20.57
CA MET A 97 16.98 -15.33 20.37
C MET A 97 18.30 -16.03 20.00
N LEU A 98 19.42 -15.29 19.87
CA LEU A 98 20.76 -15.79 19.52
C LEU A 98 21.70 -15.80 20.73
#